data_AF-A0A7L4DF94-F1
#
_entry.id   AF-A0A7L4DF94-F1
#
_cell.length_a   1.000
_cell.length_b   1.000
_cell.length_c   1.000
_cell.angle_alpha   90.00
_cell.angle_beta   90.00
_cell.angle_gamma   90.00
#
_symmetry.space_group_name_H-M   'P 1'
#
loop_
_entity.id
_entity.type
_entity.pdbx_description
1 polymer ?
#
loop_
_entity_poly.entity_id
_entity_poly.type
_entity_poly.pdbx_seq_one_letter_code
_entity_poly.pdbx_strand_id
1 'polypeptide(L)'
;VSLSLEVTDEVTWEDSLMIGLEGALLGCAYYALTCRSCRMIVGFILYSSARDLASLRGLFCFFKDSILCYFLKRQIIVEASEIIFPPVTLKE
;
A
#
# COMPACT_ATOMS: atom_id res chain seq x y z
N VAL A 1 -6.57 0.25 7.28
CA VAL A 1 -5.56 0.81 6.36
C VAL A 1 -4.21 0.72 7.03
N SER A 2 -3.16 0.35 6.29
CA SER A 2 -1.76 0.46 6.74
C SER A 2 -1.13 1.69 6.11
N LEU A 3 -0.24 2.38 6.83
CA LEU A 3 0.31 3.67 6.42
C LEU A 3 1.81 3.56 6.18
N SER A 4 2.29 4.17 5.09
CA SER A 4 3.71 4.30 4.78
C SER A 4 4.05 5.74 4.35
N LEU A 5 5.24 6.20 4.71
CA LEU A 5 5.79 7.48 4.25
C LEU A 5 6.45 7.36 2.88
N GLU A 6 6.98 6.19 2.57
CA GLU A 6 7.67 5.88 1.32
C GLU A 6 7.22 4.51 0.81
N VAL A 7 7.33 4.33 -0.49
CA VAL A 7 7.02 3.07 -1.19
C VAL A 7 8.14 2.77 -2.18
N THR A 8 8.29 1.51 -2.55
CA THR A 8 9.19 1.12 -3.63
C THR A 8 8.58 1.42 -4.99
N ASP A 9 9.38 1.34 -6.04
CA ASP A 9 8.93 1.51 -7.43
C ASP A 9 7.86 0.49 -7.86
N GLU A 10 7.68 -0.61 -7.11
CA GLU A 10 6.62 -1.59 -7.37
C GLU A 10 5.22 -1.07 -7.04
N VAL A 11 5.10 0.07 -6.38
CA VAL A 11 3.82 0.76 -6.16
C VAL A 11 3.78 2.01 -7.03
N THR A 12 2.79 2.06 -7.92
CA THR A 12 2.52 3.22 -8.79
C THR A 12 1.20 3.86 -8.40
N TRP A 13 1.00 5.14 -8.70
CA TRP A 13 -0.34 5.74 -8.63
C TRP A 13 -0.93 5.92 -10.03
N GLU A 14 -2.25 5.87 -10.13
CA GLU A 14 -2.95 6.21 -11.37
C GLU A 14 -3.03 7.74 -11.53
N ASP A 15 -2.89 8.24 -12.76
CA ASP A 15 -2.97 9.67 -13.06
C ASP A 15 -4.41 10.22 -12.93
N SER A 16 -5.42 9.36 -13.06
CA SER A 16 -6.81 9.72 -12.88
C SER A 16 -7.15 9.97 -11.42
N LEU A 17 -7.59 11.19 -11.12
CA LEU A 17 -8.15 11.53 -9.82
C LEU A 17 -9.53 10.87 -9.67
N MET A 18 -9.69 10.08 -8.62
CA MET A 18 -10.94 9.39 -8.27
C MET A 18 -11.69 10.13 -7.16
N ILE A 19 -13.01 9.91 -7.09
CA ILE A 19 -13.89 10.46 -6.05
C ILE A 19 -14.50 9.30 -5.28
N GLY A 20 -14.40 9.32 -3.95
CA GLY A 20 -15.05 8.36 -3.08
C GLY A 20 -16.55 8.61 -3.03
N LEU A 21 -17.32 7.67 -3.57
CA LEU A 21 -18.78 7.75 -3.63
C LEU A 21 -19.48 7.08 -2.45
N GLU A 22 -18.74 6.29 -1.66
CA GLU A 22 -19.28 5.53 -0.54
C GLU A 22 -18.21 5.18 0.50
N GLY A 23 -18.66 4.69 1.66
CA GLY A 23 -17.82 4.19 2.73
C GLY A 23 -16.91 5.25 3.34
N ALA A 24 -15.74 4.82 3.84
CA ALA A 24 -14.82 5.67 4.57
C ALA A 24 -14.26 6.84 3.71
N LEU A 25 -14.23 6.69 2.38
CA LEU A 25 -13.71 7.70 1.46
C LEU A 25 -14.78 8.64 0.91
N LEU A 26 -16.03 8.53 1.38
CA LEU A 26 -17.15 9.34 0.89
C LEU A 26 -16.78 10.85 0.88
N GLY A 27 -16.89 11.47 -0.30
CA GLY A 27 -16.60 12.89 -0.50
C GLY A 27 -15.11 13.25 -0.54
N CYS A 28 -14.20 12.27 -0.47
CA CYS A 28 -12.76 12.49 -0.65
C CYS A 28 -12.36 12.34 -2.12
N ALA A 29 -11.31 13.05 -2.53
CA ALA A 29 -10.67 12.86 -3.81
C ALA A 29 -9.30 12.21 -3.60
N TYR A 30 -8.95 11.21 -4.40
CA TYR A 30 -7.74 10.41 -4.18
C TYR A 30 -7.18 9.84 -5.49
N TYR A 31 -5.89 9.49 -5.46
CA TYR A 31 -5.25 8.69 -6.50
C TYR A 31 -5.20 7.23 -6.05
N ALA A 32 -5.57 6.29 -6.93
CA ALA A 32 -5.45 4.87 -6.63
C ALA A 32 -3.98 4.43 -6.69
N LEU A 33 -3.55 3.62 -5.73
CA LEU A 33 -2.26 2.96 -5.75
C LEU A 33 -2.42 1.57 -6.35
N THR A 34 -1.58 1.24 -7.32
CA THR A 34 -1.56 -0.05 -8.02
C THR A 34 -0.20 -0.72 -7.85
N CYS A 35 -0.21 -2.05 -7.75
CA CYS A 35 1.03 -2.83 -7.85
C CYS A 35 1.47 -2.91 -9.31
N ARG A 36 2.72 -2.54 -9.61
CA ARG A 36 3.28 -2.55 -10.96
C ARG A 36 3.26 -3.95 -11.59
N SER A 37 3.51 -4.97 -10.78
CA SER A 37 3.63 -6.36 -11.24
C SER A 37 2.28 -7.02 -11.53
N CYS A 38 1.30 -6.94 -10.61
CA CYS A 38 -0.01 -7.61 -10.78
C CYS A 38 -1.15 -6.67 -11.18
N ARG A 39 -0.92 -5.36 -11.25
CA ARG A 39 -1.89 -4.31 -11.62
C ARG A 39 -3.11 -4.18 -10.72
N MET A 40 -3.13 -4.89 -9.59
CA MET A 40 -4.20 -4.79 -8.61
C MET A 40 -4.09 -3.48 -7.84
N ILE A 41 -5.24 -2.91 -7.48
CA ILE A 41 -5.32 -1.77 -6.57
C ILE A 41 -4.94 -2.25 -5.17
N VAL A 42 -3.95 -1.60 -4.58
CA VAL A 42 -3.41 -1.93 -3.25
C VAL A 42 -3.70 -0.84 -2.22
N GLY A 43 -4.13 0.35 -2.65
CA GLY A 43 -4.34 1.47 -1.75
C GLY A 43 -4.70 2.77 -2.45
N PHE A 44 -4.46 3.90 -1.77
CA PHE A 44 -4.74 5.24 -2.25
C PHE A 44 -3.82 6.30 -1.62
N ILE A 45 -3.76 7.48 -2.25
CA ILE A 45 -3.23 8.72 -1.67
C ILE A 45 -4.35 9.76 -1.69
N LEU A 46 -4.65 10.38 -0.54
CA LEU A 46 -5.65 11.44 -0.48
C LEU A 46 -5.12 12.74 -1.10
N TYR A 47 -5.84 13.22 -2.11
CA TYR A 47 -5.67 14.56 -2.68
C TYR A 47 -6.48 15.59 -1.88
N SER A 48 -7.76 15.30 -1.66
CA SER A 48 -8.68 16.08 -0.82
C SER A 48 -9.43 15.16 0.13
N SER A 49 -9.70 15.62 1.35
CA SER A 49 -10.22 14.78 2.42
C SER A 49 -11.26 15.51 3.26
N ALA A 50 -12.26 14.76 3.73
CA ALA A 50 -13.08 15.18 4.87
C ALA A 50 -12.19 15.41 6.11
N ARG A 51 -12.71 16.16 7.09
CA ARG A 51 -11.98 16.53 8.32
C ARG A 51 -11.39 15.31 9.04
N ASP A 52 -12.15 14.23 9.09
CA ASP A 52 -11.80 13.02 9.83
C ASP A 52 -10.64 12.24 9.20
N LEU A 53 -10.35 12.49 7.92
CA LEU A 53 -9.24 11.88 7.19
C LEU A 53 -8.12 12.87 6.87
N ALA A 54 -8.19 14.09 7.41
CA ALA A 54 -7.24 15.16 7.12
C ALA A 54 -5.79 14.79 7.46
N SER A 55 -5.58 13.92 8.46
CA SER A 55 -4.27 13.42 8.88
C SER A 55 -3.66 12.39 7.94
N LEU A 56 -4.43 11.84 6.99
CA LEU A 56 -3.96 10.85 6.02
C LEU A 56 -3.46 11.49 4.71
N ARG A 57 -3.62 12.80 4.54
CA ARG A 57 -3.14 13.52 3.35
C ARG A 57 -1.61 13.40 3.24
N GLY A 58 -1.15 13.12 2.02
CA GLY A 58 0.27 12.91 1.73
C GLY A 58 0.84 11.58 2.21
N LEU A 59 0.03 10.68 2.78
CA LEU A 59 0.45 9.33 3.16
C LEU A 59 0.03 8.30 2.11
N PHE A 60 0.85 7.27 1.93
CA PHE A 60 0.47 6.08 1.18
C PHE A 60 -0.41 5.19 2.07
N CYS A 61 -1.69 5.06 1.69
CA CYS A 61 -2.69 4.34 2.47
C CYS A 61 -3.01 3.00 1.80
N PHE A 62 -2.58 1.89 2.40
CA PHE A 62 -2.80 0.54 1.86
C PHE A 62 -4.05 -0.13 2.45
N PHE A 63 -4.80 -0.82 1.58
CA PHE A 63 -5.87 -1.70 2.03
C PHE A 63 -5.26 -2.91 2.75
N LYS A 64 -5.79 -3.21 3.93
CA LYS A 64 -5.23 -4.27 4.78
C LYS A 64 -5.29 -5.64 4.11
N ASP A 65 -6.31 -5.86 3.28
CA ASP A 65 -6.51 -7.13 2.57
C ASP A 65 -5.66 -7.25 1.30
N SER A 66 -5.02 -6.15 0.86
CA SER A 66 -4.18 -6.11 -0.34
C SER A 66 -2.68 -6.22 -0.06
N ILE A 67 -2.27 -6.25 1.21
CA ILE A 67 -0.85 -6.31 1.58
C ILE A 67 -0.59 -7.31 2.71
N LEU A 68 0.63 -7.83 2.76
CA LEU A 68 1.13 -8.61 3.88
C LEU A 68 2.17 -7.80 4.64
N CYS A 69 1.93 -7.59 5.93
CA CYS A 69 2.90 -6.93 6.80
C CYS A 69 3.84 -7.97 7.41
N TYR A 70 5.13 -7.82 7.15
CA TYR A 70 6.17 -8.62 7.79
C TYR A 70 6.87 -7.77 8.86
N PHE A 71 6.89 -8.26 10.11
CA PHE A 71 7.64 -7.63 11.18
C PHE A 71 9.04 -8.26 11.26
N LEU A 72 10.05 -7.51 10.80
CA LEU A 72 11.43 -7.92 10.89
C LEU A 72 11.89 -7.85 12.36
N LYS A 73 12.02 -9.01 13.02
CA LYS A 73 12.41 -9.10 14.44
C LYS A 73 13.86 -8.68 14.73
N ARG A 74 14.73 -8.77 13.72
CA ARG A 74 16.16 -8.47 13.85
C ARG A 74 16.63 -7.74 12.60
N GLN A 75 17.15 -6.53 12.75
CA GLN A 75 17.75 -5.78 11.65
C GLN A 75 19.24 -6.10 11.60
N ILE A 76 19.60 -7.21 10.92
CA ILE A 76 20.97 -7.67 10.78
C ILE A 76 21.23 -7.89 9.30
N ILE A 77 22.35 -7.37 8.79
CA ILE A 77 22.84 -7.71 7.46
C ILE A 77 23.40 -9.12 7.55
N VAL A 78 22.88 -10.03 6.73
CA VAL A 78 23.32 -11.41 6.63
C VAL A 78 23.70 -11.70 5.18
N GLU A 79 24.66 -12.61 4.98
CA GLU A 79 25.05 -13.03 3.64
C GLU A 79 23.90 -13.83 3.01
N ALA A 80 23.60 -13.58 1.73
CA ALA A 80 22.49 -14.25 1.05
C ALA A 80 22.65 -15.78 1.01
N SER A 81 23.90 -16.27 0.98
CA SER A 81 24.26 -17.69 1.06
C SER A 81 23.82 -18.35 2.37
N GLU A 82 23.67 -17.58 3.45
CA GLU A 82 23.31 -18.05 4.79
C GLU A 82 21.79 -18.04 5.04
N ILE A 83 20.97 -17.51 4.11
CA ILE A 83 19.51 -17.48 4.24
C ILE A 83 18.87 -18.65 3.47
N ILE A 84 18.22 -19.56 4.20
CA ILE A 84 17.36 -20.59 3.62
C ILE A 84 15.91 -20.10 3.68
N PHE A 85 15.36 -19.69 2.55
CA PHE A 85 13.93 -19.39 2.46
C PHE A 85 13.13 -20.70 2.38
N PRO A 86 12.10 -20.91 3.23
CA PRO A 86 11.23 -22.05 3.08
C PRO A 86 10.52 -21.97 1.71
N PRO A 87 10.33 -23.10 1.00
CA PRO A 87 9.62 -23.10 -0.26
C PRO A 87 8.20 -22.62 -0.03
N VAL A 88 7.89 -21.42 -0.52
CA VAL A 88 6.52 -20.90 -0.55
C VAL A 88 5.89 -21.45 -1.82
N THR A 89 5.11 -22.53 -1.70
CA THR A 89 4.21 -22.94 -2.79
C THR A 89 3.10 -21.91 -2.88
N LEU A 90 3.09 -21.14 -3.97
CA LEU A 90 1.88 -20.40 -4.37
C LEU A 90 0.77 -21.46 -4.51
N LYS A 91 -0.28 -21.36 -3.70
CA LYS A 91 -1.48 -22.16 -3.92
C LYS A 91 -2.05 -21.74 -5.28
N GLU A 92 -2.20 -22.71 -6.18
CA GLU A 92 -2.90 -22.56 -7.46
C GLU A 92 -4.31 -21.99 -7.29
#